data_AF-A0A2E9IK09-F1
#
_entry.id   AF-A0A2E9IK09-F1
#
_cell.length_a   1.000
_cell.length_b   1.000
_cell.length_c   1.000
_cell.angle_alpha   90.00
_cell.angle_beta   90.00
_cell.angle_gamma   90.00
#
_symmetry.space_group_name_H-M   'P 1'
#
loop_
_entity.id
_entity.type
_entity.pdbx_description
1 polymer ?
#
loop_
_entity_poly.entity_id
_entity_poly.type
_entity_poly.pdbx_seq_one_letter_code
_entity_poly.pdbx_strand_id
1 'polypeptide(L)'
;MGITAMVPDMTIGQLINEAEPRWGEIWDDKSARMLVLLMCPRKERKLMELHGDMVEHGQPVMTVFHRPRKEAPLLEQQNFDPKAASFQFVNLASPDLGPWMQHLITNEKWMRSSIELTSVPFSMDIPAQRAFETERILCFRHPSLPALERYYLPFPPNSIPGKCFVSLPRRQAAELARQQAEVLGVGRLEKKPTITQIDASELPIAPPVVEASPSNMDDMMDDFSSNMLAEMSAEGEEEQNVTLPGSNLEKQESEQPEHVFVPLPPSASQGPSSPQPPQPPAPAAAIENSADVPVPEPIPEPEPEMSDIEREFRELVSGLLATGIEPSEVMDDPRWEDISERAAAEGFETWPVFLQLAAM
;
A
#
# COMPACT_ATOMS: atom_id res chain seq x y z
N MET A 1 -20.46 -2.58 9.24
CA MET A 1 -19.76 -3.69 8.57
C MET A 1 -19.45 -3.25 7.14
N GLY A 2 -18.18 -3.24 6.72
CA GLY A 2 -17.73 -2.71 5.43
C GLY A 2 -18.02 -3.62 4.23
N ILE A 3 -17.50 -3.23 3.06
CA ILE A 3 -17.45 -4.06 1.84
C ILE A 3 -16.01 -4.09 1.36
N THR A 4 -15.44 -5.29 1.22
CA THR A 4 -14.05 -5.50 0.82
C THR A 4 -13.96 -5.82 -0.67
N ALA A 5 -13.20 -5.02 -1.39
CA ALA A 5 -12.91 -5.20 -2.80
C ALA A 5 -11.44 -5.58 -2.99
N MET A 6 -11.17 -6.57 -3.84
CA MET A 6 -9.81 -6.93 -4.23
C MET A 6 -9.40 -6.13 -5.47
N VAL A 7 -8.28 -5.42 -5.39
CA VAL A 7 -7.63 -4.74 -6.52
C VAL A 7 -6.29 -5.44 -6.80
N PRO A 8 -6.14 -6.10 -7.97
CA PRO A 8 -4.89 -6.75 -8.34
C PRO A 8 -3.81 -5.73 -8.71
N ASP A 9 -2.54 -6.12 -8.55
CA ASP A 9 -1.35 -5.42 -9.03
C ASP A 9 -1.23 -3.94 -8.66
N MET A 10 -1.70 -3.61 -7.45
CA MET A 10 -1.61 -2.25 -6.91
C MET A 10 -0.82 -2.23 -5.60
N THR A 11 -0.27 -1.07 -5.27
CA THR A 11 0.43 -0.82 -4.00
C THR A 11 -0.42 0.06 -3.09
N ILE A 12 -0.18 -0.01 -1.78
CA ILE A 12 -0.83 0.88 -0.80
C ILE A 12 -0.59 2.35 -1.17
N GLY A 13 0.64 2.70 -1.57
CA GLY A 13 1.00 4.06 -1.96
C GLY A 13 0.23 4.55 -3.20
N GLN A 14 0.04 3.71 -4.21
CA GLN A 14 -0.79 4.06 -5.37
C GLN A 14 -2.25 4.24 -4.99
N LEU A 15 -2.79 3.35 -4.15
CA LEU A 15 -4.15 3.45 -3.64
C LEU A 15 -4.39 4.75 -2.86
N ILE A 16 -3.41 5.19 -2.05
CA ILE A 16 -3.47 6.46 -1.33
C ILE A 16 -3.46 7.63 -2.31
N ASN A 17 -2.60 7.62 -3.33
CA ASN A 17 -2.53 8.70 -4.32
C ASN A 17 -3.79 8.79 -5.19
N GLU A 18 -4.44 7.66 -5.49
CA GLU A 18 -5.70 7.60 -6.23
C GLU A 18 -6.93 7.71 -5.33
N ALA A 19 -6.77 7.94 -4.03
CA ALA A 19 -7.86 7.84 -3.07
C ALA A 19 -8.94 8.92 -3.26
N GLU A 20 -8.53 10.17 -3.50
CA GLU A 20 -9.47 11.28 -3.74
C GLU A 20 -10.34 11.06 -4.99
N PRO A 21 -9.79 10.74 -6.19
CA PRO A 21 -10.65 10.46 -7.35
C PRO A 21 -11.44 9.15 -7.21
N ARG A 22 -10.95 8.16 -6.45
CA ARG A 22 -11.60 6.84 -6.34
C ARG A 22 -12.73 6.80 -5.30
N TRP A 23 -12.57 7.48 -4.17
CA TRP A 23 -13.52 7.42 -3.04
C TRP A 23 -14.14 8.76 -2.67
N GLY A 24 -13.64 9.87 -3.23
CA GLY A 24 -14.21 11.20 -3.08
C GLY A 24 -14.44 11.56 -1.61
N GLU A 25 -15.70 11.82 -1.27
CA GLU A 25 -16.10 12.28 0.07
C GLU A 25 -15.87 11.29 1.22
N ILE A 26 -15.63 10.01 0.92
CA ILE A 26 -15.36 8.97 1.93
C ILE A 26 -13.89 9.04 2.39
N TRP A 27 -13.01 9.51 1.51
CA TRP A 27 -11.60 9.72 1.83
C TRP A 27 -11.40 11.09 2.47
N ASP A 28 -10.66 11.15 3.56
CA ASP A 28 -10.20 12.41 4.14
C ASP A 28 -8.67 12.39 4.26
N ASP A 29 -8.04 13.24 3.44
CA ASP A 29 -6.59 13.38 3.32
C ASP A 29 -5.94 13.99 4.57
N LYS A 30 -6.71 14.69 5.40
CA LYS A 30 -6.19 15.29 6.65
C LYS A 30 -6.13 14.27 7.80
N SER A 31 -6.70 13.09 7.63
CA SER A 31 -6.72 12.07 8.67
C SER A 31 -5.36 11.40 8.79
N ALA A 32 -4.83 11.36 10.01
CA ALA A 32 -3.57 10.67 10.27
C ALA A 32 -3.74 9.17 10.06
N ARG A 33 -3.04 8.61 9.08
CA ARG A 33 -3.06 7.18 8.76
C ARG A 33 -1.84 6.49 9.36
N MET A 34 -2.02 5.25 9.77
CA MET A 34 -0.96 4.42 10.33
C MET A 34 -0.84 3.12 9.54
N LEU A 35 0.38 2.60 9.48
CA LEU A 35 0.67 1.30 8.92
C LEU A 35 0.91 0.30 10.07
N VAL A 36 0.23 -0.83 10.00
CA VAL A 36 0.30 -1.90 11.00
C VAL A 36 0.60 -3.22 10.30
N LEU A 37 1.38 -4.08 10.95
CA LEU A 37 1.60 -5.46 10.50
C LEU A 37 0.70 -6.42 11.28
N LEU A 38 -0.01 -7.28 10.56
CA LEU A 38 -0.76 -8.39 11.12
C LEU A 38 -0.07 -9.71 10.73
N MET A 39 0.16 -10.56 11.74
CA MET A 39 0.73 -11.90 11.57
C MET A 39 -0.31 -12.95 11.95
N CYS A 40 -0.84 -13.63 10.94
CA CYS A 40 -1.83 -14.70 11.12
C CYS A 40 -1.32 -16.05 10.58
N PRO A 41 -1.82 -17.19 11.09
CA PRO A 41 -1.58 -18.49 10.50
C PRO A 41 -2.09 -18.52 9.05
N ARG A 42 -1.41 -19.25 8.16
CA ARG A 42 -1.82 -19.31 6.75
C ARG A 42 -3.26 -19.79 6.53
N LYS A 43 -3.76 -20.66 7.41
CA LYS A 43 -5.13 -21.19 7.35
C LYS A 43 -6.20 -20.10 7.50
N GLU A 44 -5.90 -19.05 8.25
CA GLU A 44 -6.81 -17.93 8.53
C GLU A 44 -6.69 -16.80 7.52
N ARG A 45 -5.85 -16.95 6.48
CA ARG A 45 -5.65 -15.92 5.46
C ARG A 45 -6.97 -15.46 4.82
N LYS A 46 -7.83 -16.40 4.41
CA LYS A 46 -9.13 -16.08 3.78
C LYS A 46 -10.06 -15.29 4.70
N LEU A 47 -10.01 -15.57 6.01
CA LEU A 47 -10.76 -14.82 7.01
C LEU A 47 -10.24 -13.37 7.10
N MET A 48 -8.91 -13.21 7.11
CA MET A 48 -8.26 -11.90 7.15
C MET A 48 -8.43 -11.08 5.87
N GLU A 49 -8.64 -11.72 4.72
CA GLU A 49 -9.01 -11.07 3.46
C GLU A 49 -10.41 -10.42 3.54
N LEU A 50 -11.34 -11.02 4.30
CA LEU A 50 -12.70 -10.52 4.49
C LEU A 50 -12.92 -9.81 5.84
N HIS A 51 -11.86 -9.57 6.62
CA HIS A 51 -11.96 -8.95 7.94
C HIS A 51 -12.62 -7.58 7.90
N GLY A 52 -12.38 -6.82 6.83
CA GLY A 52 -13.01 -5.52 6.62
C GLY A 52 -14.54 -5.56 6.48
N ASP A 53 -15.10 -6.70 6.06
CA ASP A 53 -16.54 -6.89 6.00
C ASP A 53 -17.13 -7.06 7.40
N MET A 54 -16.36 -7.61 8.34
CA MET A 54 -16.80 -7.85 9.72
C MET A 54 -16.65 -6.62 10.62
N VAL A 55 -15.88 -5.62 10.19
CA VAL A 55 -15.55 -4.44 11.00
C VAL A 55 -16.30 -3.20 10.52
N GLU A 56 -16.74 -2.38 11.48
CA GLU A 56 -17.23 -1.03 11.20
C GLU A 56 -16.07 -0.05 11.32
N HIS A 57 -15.85 0.73 10.27
CA HIS A 57 -14.76 1.69 10.15
C HIS A 57 -15.28 2.92 9.41
N GLY A 58 -14.64 4.06 9.62
CA GLY A 58 -15.05 5.35 9.08
C GLY A 58 -14.40 5.71 7.76
N GLN A 59 -13.14 5.30 7.56
CA GLN A 59 -12.37 5.58 6.35
C GLN A 59 -11.94 4.31 5.63
N PRO A 60 -11.65 4.35 4.31
CA PRO A 60 -11.19 3.17 3.58
C PRO A 60 -9.94 2.56 4.21
N VAL A 61 -9.95 1.24 4.44
CA VAL A 61 -8.81 0.49 4.96
C VAL A 61 -8.18 -0.30 3.83
N MET A 62 -6.88 -0.15 3.63
CA MET A 62 -6.14 -0.83 2.57
C MET A 62 -5.26 -1.89 3.19
N THR A 63 -5.29 -3.11 2.66
CA THR A 63 -4.43 -4.18 3.14
C THR A 63 -3.72 -4.88 2.00
N VAL A 64 -2.48 -5.29 2.21
CA VAL A 64 -1.72 -6.08 1.23
C VAL A 64 -1.03 -7.23 1.95
N PHE A 65 -1.11 -8.42 1.36
CA PHE A 65 -0.37 -9.57 1.84
C PHE A 65 1.01 -9.61 1.21
N HIS A 66 2.04 -9.65 2.05
CA HIS A 66 3.40 -9.87 1.61
C HIS A 66 3.82 -11.31 1.94
N ARG A 67 4.47 -11.96 0.97
CA ARG A 67 5.01 -13.31 1.13
C ARG A 67 6.52 -13.27 0.92
N PRO A 68 7.31 -13.47 1.98
CA PRO A 68 8.76 -13.63 1.88
C PRO A 68 9.13 -14.67 0.83
N ARG A 69 9.98 -14.30 -0.12
CA ARG A 69 10.54 -15.21 -1.14
C ARG A 69 12.04 -15.33 -0.96
N LYS A 70 12.82 -14.45 -1.58
CA LYS A 70 14.29 -14.47 -1.55
C LYS A 70 14.84 -14.08 -0.17
N GLU A 71 14.07 -13.33 0.59
CA GLU A 71 14.33 -12.83 1.94
C GLU A 71 13.96 -13.83 3.04
N ALA A 72 13.30 -14.95 2.70
CA ALA A 72 12.93 -16.00 3.65
C ALA A 72 14.09 -16.51 4.53
N PRO A 73 15.33 -16.70 4.03
CA PRO A 73 16.45 -17.14 4.85
C PRO A 73 16.79 -16.18 6.00
N LEU A 74 16.50 -14.88 5.88
CA LEU A 74 16.74 -13.89 6.93
C LEU A 74 15.73 -14.02 8.10
N LEU A 75 14.55 -14.57 7.82
CA LEU A 75 13.56 -14.90 8.84
C LEU A 75 13.90 -16.22 9.53
N GLU A 76 14.39 -17.19 8.75
CA GLU A 76 14.86 -18.47 9.29
C GLU A 76 16.06 -18.29 10.25
N GLN A 77 16.97 -17.35 9.95
CA GLN A 77 18.05 -16.95 10.87
C GLN A 77 17.55 -16.39 12.21
N GLN A 78 16.33 -15.85 12.24
CA GLN A 78 15.67 -15.37 13.46
C GLN A 78 14.83 -16.47 14.15
N ASN A 79 14.97 -17.74 13.74
CA ASN A 79 14.16 -18.87 14.19
C ASN A 79 12.66 -18.70 13.91
N PHE A 80 12.30 -17.97 12.85
CA PHE A 80 10.91 -17.81 12.42
C PHE A 80 10.66 -18.58 11.13
N ASP A 81 9.63 -19.43 11.11
CA ASP A 81 9.23 -20.15 9.90
C ASP A 81 8.35 -19.25 9.00
N PRO A 82 8.85 -18.79 7.82
CA PRO A 82 8.07 -17.97 6.89
C PRO A 82 6.92 -18.74 6.24
N LYS A 83 6.88 -20.08 6.35
CA LYS A 83 5.81 -20.92 5.83
C LYS A 83 4.64 -21.10 6.79
N ALA A 84 4.83 -20.89 8.09
CA ALA A 84 3.75 -21.00 9.07
C ALA A 84 2.81 -19.78 9.08
N ALA A 85 3.33 -18.60 8.72
CA ALA A 85 2.63 -17.33 8.85
C ALA A 85 2.30 -16.67 7.50
N SER A 86 1.27 -15.83 7.53
CA SER A 86 0.94 -14.82 6.54
C SER A 86 1.21 -13.44 7.15
N PHE A 87 1.83 -12.57 6.37
CA PHE A 87 2.13 -11.19 6.76
C PHE A 87 1.21 -10.25 5.99
N GLN A 88 0.37 -9.53 6.70
CA GLN A 88 -0.56 -8.57 6.11
C GLN A 88 -0.22 -7.16 6.61
N PHE A 89 0.11 -6.28 5.68
CA PHE A 89 0.25 -4.86 5.97
C PHE A 89 -1.12 -4.21 5.86
N VAL A 90 -1.53 -3.48 6.89
CA VAL A 90 -2.82 -2.82 7.00
C VAL A 90 -2.56 -1.33 7.17
N ASN A 91 -3.04 -0.53 6.22
CA ASN A 91 -3.03 0.92 6.28
C ASN A 91 -4.45 1.41 6.59
N LEU A 92 -4.60 2.06 7.73
CA LEU A 92 -5.88 2.51 8.26
C LEU A 92 -5.77 3.88 8.93
N ALA A 93 -6.89 4.57 9.06
CA ALA A 93 -6.95 5.81 9.82
C ALA A 93 -6.73 5.52 11.32
N SER A 94 -6.05 6.43 12.02
CA SER A 94 -5.79 6.31 13.46
C SER A 94 -7.04 6.04 14.32
N PRO A 95 -8.20 6.70 14.10
CA PRO A 95 -9.42 6.39 14.87
C PRO A 95 -9.98 4.99 14.62
N ASP A 96 -9.75 4.41 13.43
CA ASP A 96 -10.29 3.10 13.05
C ASP A 96 -9.47 1.93 13.62
N LEU A 97 -8.29 2.17 14.20
CA LEU A 97 -7.43 1.12 14.75
C LEU A 97 -8.08 0.35 15.90
N GLY A 98 -8.77 1.05 16.80
CA GLY A 98 -9.45 0.43 17.93
C GLY A 98 -10.51 -0.58 17.45
N PRO A 99 -11.54 -0.13 16.70
CA PRO A 99 -12.58 -1.01 16.14
C PRO A 99 -12.01 -2.16 15.30
N TRP A 100 -10.98 -1.89 14.49
CA TRP A 100 -10.34 -2.89 13.63
C TRP A 100 -9.68 -4.03 14.40
N MET A 101 -9.04 -3.72 15.52
CA MET A 101 -8.29 -4.69 16.33
C MET A 101 -9.12 -5.28 17.46
N GLN A 102 -10.24 -4.66 17.84
CA GLN A 102 -11.02 -5.06 19.02
C GLN A 102 -11.47 -6.52 18.98
N HIS A 103 -11.96 -6.98 17.84
CA HIS A 103 -12.40 -8.37 17.67
C HIS A 103 -11.23 -9.36 17.81
N LEU A 104 -10.10 -9.06 17.16
CA LEU A 104 -8.90 -9.90 17.17
C LEU A 104 -8.28 -10.02 18.57
N ILE A 105 -8.24 -8.91 19.32
CA ILE A 105 -7.69 -8.90 20.69
C ILE A 105 -8.64 -9.58 21.67
N THR A 106 -9.95 -9.32 21.58
CA THR A 106 -10.92 -9.79 22.58
C THR A 106 -11.26 -11.27 22.39
N ASN A 107 -11.49 -11.70 21.16
CA ASN A 107 -11.97 -13.06 20.88
C ASN A 107 -10.81 -14.03 20.64
N GLU A 108 -9.86 -13.63 19.80
CA GLU A 108 -8.75 -14.47 19.38
C GLU A 108 -7.47 -14.26 20.22
N LYS A 109 -7.50 -13.34 21.18
CA LYS A 109 -6.40 -13.05 22.11
C LYS A 109 -5.08 -12.71 21.39
N TRP A 110 -5.18 -11.94 20.31
CA TRP A 110 -4.00 -11.47 19.59
C TRP A 110 -3.11 -10.62 20.49
N MET A 111 -1.79 -10.82 20.35
CA MET A 111 -0.80 -10.10 21.13
C MET A 111 -0.29 -8.89 20.35
N ARG A 112 -0.29 -7.74 21.01
CA ARG A 112 0.34 -6.51 20.49
C ARG A 112 1.84 -6.53 20.77
N SER A 113 2.62 -6.22 19.75
CA SER A 113 4.06 -6.08 19.79
C SER A 113 4.49 -4.94 18.86
N SER A 114 5.79 -4.67 18.78
CA SER A 114 6.34 -3.70 17.85
C SER A 114 7.50 -4.34 17.11
N ILE A 115 7.61 -4.05 15.81
CA ILE A 115 8.55 -4.68 14.90
C ILE A 115 9.31 -3.62 14.12
N GLU A 116 10.58 -3.88 13.83
CA GLU A 116 11.43 -3.04 12.97
C GLU A 116 11.34 -3.53 11.52
N LEU A 117 10.82 -2.70 10.63
CA LEU A 117 10.89 -2.93 9.19
C LEU A 117 12.25 -2.46 8.68
N THR A 118 13.05 -3.36 8.13
CA THR A 118 14.38 -3.07 7.60
C THR A 118 14.46 -3.47 6.14
N SER A 119 15.20 -2.71 5.32
CA SER A 119 15.46 -3.12 3.95
C SER A 119 16.31 -4.39 3.90
N VAL A 120 16.06 -5.26 2.92
CA VAL A 120 16.91 -6.44 2.70
C VAL A 120 18.36 -6.00 2.44
N PRO A 121 19.37 -6.65 3.06
CA PRO A 121 20.77 -6.35 2.79
C PRO A 121 21.13 -6.58 1.31
N PHE A 122 21.97 -5.70 0.75
CA PHE A 122 22.46 -5.81 -0.64
C PHE A 122 23.19 -7.13 -0.94
N SER A 123 23.66 -7.86 0.07
CA SER A 123 24.30 -9.16 -0.09
C SER A 123 23.38 -10.26 -0.64
N MET A 124 22.05 -10.07 -0.61
CA MET A 124 21.06 -11.06 -1.06
C MET A 124 20.78 -10.99 -2.57
N ASP A 125 21.34 -9.99 -3.28
CA ASP A 125 21.23 -9.81 -4.73
C ASP A 125 19.79 -9.95 -5.27
N ILE A 126 18.83 -9.28 -4.61
CA ILE A 126 17.44 -9.26 -5.04
C ILE A 126 17.28 -8.23 -6.17
N PRO A 127 16.77 -8.62 -7.35
CA PRO A 127 16.58 -7.70 -8.46
C PRO A 127 15.57 -6.61 -8.09
N ALA A 128 15.84 -5.40 -8.55
CA ALA A 128 14.99 -4.22 -8.36
C ALA A 128 14.71 -3.83 -6.90
N GLN A 129 15.49 -4.30 -5.92
CA GLN A 129 15.32 -3.89 -4.53
C GLN A 129 15.51 -2.38 -4.34
N ARG A 130 14.74 -1.79 -3.43
CA ARG A 130 14.84 -0.39 -3.03
C ARG A 130 15.14 -0.30 -1.54
N ALA A 131 16.34 0.16 -1.20
CA ALA A 131 16.69 0.45 0.19
C ALA A 131 15.81 1.57 0.75
N PHE A 132 15.45 1.47 2.02
CA PHE A 132 14.64 2.45 2.74
C PHE A 132 15.06 2.48 4.21
N GLU A 133 14.69 3.57 4.90
CA GLU A 133 15.03 3.78 6.30
C GLU A 133 14.30 2.78 7.21
N THR A 134 14.98 2.30 8.25
CA THR A 134 14.36 1.39 9.21
C THR A 134 13.24 2.10 9.96
N GLU A 135 12.02 1.58 9.86
CA GLU A 135 10.84 2.14 10.52
C GLU A 135 10.28 1.16 11.54
N ARG A 136 9.90 1.66 12.72
CA ARG A 136 9.30 0.85 13.77
C ARG A 136 7.78 0.97 13.72
N ILE A 137 7.09 -0.14 13.46
CA ILE A 137 5.63 -0.18 13.35
C ILE A 137 4.99 -1.07 14.43
N LEU A 138 3.67 -0.95 14.56
CA LEU A 138 2.88 -1.83 15.40
C LEU A 138 2.68 -3.17 14.70
N CYS A 139 2.85 -4.26 15.46
CA CYS A 139 2.62 -5.61 14.99
C CYS A 139 1.62 -6.32 15.91
N PHE A 140 0.55 -6.86 15.34
CA PHE A 140 -0.35 -7.74 16.06
C PHE A 140 -0.18 -9.16 15.55
N ARG A 141 0.05 -10.10 16.47
CA ARG A 141 0.31 -11.49 16.14
C ARG A 141 -0.73 -12.41 16.75
N HIS A 142 -1.10 -13.43 16.00
CA HIS A 142 -1.89 -14.54 16.50
C HIS A 142 -1.10 -15.30 17.60
N PRO A 143 -1.76 -15.76 18.68
CA PRO A 143 -1.09 -16.42 19.81
C PRO A 143 -0.32 -17.69 19.45
N SER A 144 -0.66 -18.36 18.35
CA SER A 144 0.03 -19.57 17.88
C SER A 144 1.38 -19.30 17.19
N LEU A 145 1.70 -18.04 16.87
CA LEU A 145 2.91 -17.68 16.15
C LEU A 145 3.97 -17.09 17.10
N PRO A 146 5.27 -17.37 16.86
CA PRO A 146 6.35 -16.76 17.63
C PRO A 146 6.41 -15.25 17.40
N ALA A 147 6.99 -14.54 18.36
CA ALA A 147 7.24 -13.11 18.21
C ALA A 147 8.36 -12.86 17.20
N LEU A 148 8.29 -11.75 16.47
CA LEU A 148 9.29 -11.34 15.50
C LEU A 148 9.69 -9.88 15.78
N GLU A 149 10.99 -9.63 15.90
CA GLU A 149 11.52 -8.31 16.23
C GLU A 149 11.87 -7.50 14.98
N ARG A 150 12.37 -8.16 13.93
CA ARG A 150 12.77 -7.52 12.68
C ARG A 150 12.18 -8.21 11.46
N TYR A 151 11.58 -7.43 10.58
CA TYR A 151 11.06 -7.88 9.31
C TYR A 151 11.82 -7.25 8.15
N TYR A 152 12.23 -8.09 7.19
CA TYR A 152 12.99 -7.64 6.03
C TYR A 152 12.08 -7.50 4.82
N LEU A 153 12.16 -6.35 4.14
CA LEU A 153 11.39 -6.08 2.93
C LEU A 153 12.31 -5.63 1.78
N PRO A 154 12.06 -6.06 0.54
CA PRO A 154 12.80 -5.60 -0.63
C PRO A 154 12.37 -4.19 -1.10
N PHE A 155 11.19 -3.74 -0.70
CA PHE A 155 10.61 -2.44 -1.02
C PHE A 155 10.06 -1.79 0.25
N PRO A 156 9.91 -0.46 0.29
CA PRO A 156 9.15 0.21 1.35
C PRO A 156 7.76 -0.43 1.50
N PRO A 157 7.19 -0.48 2.72
CA PRO A 157 5.92 -1.17 2.95
C PRO A 157 4.75 -0.60 2.13
N ASN A 158 4.79 0.70 1.79
CA ASN A 158 3.77 1.33 0.95
C ASN A 158 3.91 0.98 -0.54
N SER A 159 5.05 0.42 -0.97
CA SER A 159 5.34 0.10 -2.36
C SER A 159 5.40 -1.40 -2.63
N ILE A 160 4.93 -2.24 -1.70
CA ILE A 160 4.87 -3.69 -1.91
C ILE A 160 3.78 -3.98 -2.96
N PRO A 161 4.15 -4.55 -4.13
CA PRO A 161 3.16 -4.93 -5.13
C PRO A 161 2.45 -6.22 -4.70
N GLY A 162 1.14 -6.28 -4.91
CA GLY A 162 0.38 -7.50 -4.66
C GLY A 162 -1.12 -7.32 -4.81
N LYS A 163 -1.87 -8.31 -4.32
CA LYS A 163 -3.32 -8.24 -4.20
C LYS A 163 -3.65 -7.31 -3.02
N CYS A 164 -4.14 -6.12 -3.33
CA CYS A 164 -4.60 -5.18 -2.32
C CYS A 164 -6.08 -5.42 -2.04
N PHE A 165 -6.44 -5.57 -0.78
CA PHE A 165 -7.83 -5.64 -0.33
C PHE A 165 -8.20 -4.31 0.30
N VAL A 166 -9.15 -3.62 -0.32
CA VAL A 166 -9.66 -2.34 0.15
C VAL A 166 -11.01 -2.58 0.78
N SER A 167 -11.12 -2.33 2.08
CA SER A 167 -12.41 -2.29 2.76
C SER A 167 -12.98 -0.88 2.72
N LEU A 168 -14.21 -0.77 2.23
CA LEU A 168 -14.95 0.47 2.14
C LEU A 168 -16.00 0.55 3.25
N PRO A 169 -16.10 1.69 3.94
CA PRO A 169 -17.14 1.90 4.93
C PRO A 169 -18.51 2.03 4.22
N ARG A 170 -19.58 1.57 4.87
CA ARG A 170 -20.94 1.87 4.39
C ARG A 170 -21.22 3.37 4.58
N ARG A 171 -21.98 4.01 3.67
CA ARG A 171 -22.32 5.44 3.72
C ARG A 171 -22.75 5.94 5.12
N GLN A 172 -23.55 5.15 5.84
CA GLN A 172 -23.98 5.49 7.19
C GLN A 172 -22.85 5.43 8.24
N ALA A 173 -21.91 4.49 8.12
CA ALA A 173 -20.74 4.40 8.98
C ALA A 173 -19.72 5.52 8.65
N ALA A 174 -19.58 5.88 7.37
CA ALA A 174 -18.77 7.02 6.95
C ALA A 174 -19.33 8.35 7.47
N GLU A 175 -20.66 8.55 7.43
CA GLU A 175 -21.31 9.74 8.01
C GLU A 175 -21.24 9.76 9.54
N LEU A 176 -21.41 8.62 10.22
CA LEU A 176 -21.27 8.53 11.67
C LEU A 176 -19.83 8.76 12.12
N ALA A 177 -18.84 8.24 11.39
CA ALA A 177 -17.44 8.53 11.64
C ALA A 177 -17.10 10.01 11.37
N ARG A 178 -17.72 10.63 10.36
CA ARG A 178 -17.62 12.08 10.14
C ARG A 178 -18.19 12.87 11.33
N GLN A 179 -19.36 12.49 11.83
CA GLN A 179 -19.95 13.11 13.02
C GLN A 179 -19.07 12.90 14.25
N GLN A 180 -18.45 11.72 14.41
CA GLN A 180 -17.49 11.46 15.49
C GLN A 180 -16.22 12.29 15.35
N ALA A 181 -15.68 12.46 14.14
CA ALA A 181 -14.53 13.32 13.88
C ALA A 181 -14.84 14.81 14.15
N GLU A 182 -16.04 15.26 13.77
CA GLU A 182 -16.55 16.60 14.05
C GLU A 182 -16.70 16.85 15.56
N VAL A 183 -17.24 15.87 16.30
CA VAL A 183 -17.42 15.95 17.76
C VAL A 183 -16.08 15.86 18.51
N LEU A 184 -15.12 15.05 18.06
CA LEU A 184 -13.79 14.95 18.68
C LEU A 184 -12.84 16.10 18.30
N GLY A 185 -13.22 17.00 17.38
CA GLY A 185 -12.40 18.14 16.98
C GLY A 185 -11.11 17.77 16.23
N VAL A 186 -10.99 16.53 15.75
CA VAL A 186 -9.87 16.06 14.90
C VAL A 186 -10.36 16.04 13.46
N GLY A 187 -9.83 16.95 12.63
CA GLY A 187 -10.22 17.06 11.22
C GLY A 187 -11.34 18.09 11.00
N ARG A 188 -10.98 19.37 10.94
CA ARG A 188 -11.86 20.42 10.41
C ARG A 188 -12.16 20.13 8.93
N LEU A 189 -13.30 19.49 8.68
CA LEU A 189 -13.95 19.43 7.38
C LEU A 189 -14.60 20.79 7.09
N GLU A 190 -13.92 21.61 6.30
CA GLU A 190 -14.63 22.63 5.54
C GLU A 190 -15.44 21.92 4.45
N LYS A 191 -16.76 21.98 4.55
CA LYS A 191 -17.65 21.57 3.45
C LYS A 191 -17.31 22.42 2.23
N LYS A 192 -16.81 21.81 1.15
CA LYS A 192 -16.89 22.43 -0.18
C LYS A 192 -18.39 22.45 -0.54
N PRO A 193 -19.01 23.63 -0.78
CA PRO A 193 -20.40 23.67 -1.17
C PRO A 193 -20.54 23.08 -2.58
N THR A 194 -21.34 22.04 -2.70
CA THR A 194 -21.87 21.55 -3.98
C THR A 194 -22.65 22.70 -4.62
N ILE A 195 -22.09 23.30 -5.67
CA ILE A 195 -22.83 24.21 -6.54
C ILE A 195 -23.84 23.36 -7.30
N THR A 196 -25.05 23.27 -6.75
CA THR A 196 -26.21 22.89 -7.54
C THR A 196 -26.44 24.01 -8.55
N GLN A 197 -26.16 23.73 -9.81
CA GLN A 197 -26.63 24.55 -10.92
C GLN A 197 -28.16 24.61 -10.82
N ILE A 198 -28.69 25.79 -10.49
CA ILE A 198 -30.11 26.07 -10.59
C ILE A 198 -30.30 26.64 -11.99
N ASP A 199 -30.93 25.85 -12.86
CA ASP A 199 -31.40 26.28 -14.17
C ASP A 199 -32.32 27.49 -14.03
N ALA A 200 -32.00 28.55 -14.77
CA ALA A 200 -32.78 29.77 -14.85
C ALA A 200 -33.96 29.58 -15.80
N SER A 201 -35.08 29.06 -15.30
CA SER A 201 -36.41 29.25 -15.90
C SER A 201 -37.49 28.80 -14.93
N GLU A 202 -38.05 29.76 -14.19
CA GLU A 202 -39.49 29.92 -13.95
C GLU A 202 -39.68 31.08 -12.97
N LEU A 203 -40.02 32.25 -13.52
CA LEU A 203 -40.57 33.36 -12.75
C LEU A 203 -42.03 33.02 -12.39
N PRO A 204 -42.45 33.12 -11.11
CA PRO A 204 -43.84 33.35 -10.77
C PRO A 204 -44.06 34.83 -10.46
N ILE A 205 -45.08 35.33 -11.16
CA ILE A 205 -45.65 36.68 -11.17
C ILE A 205 -46.07 37.15 -9.77
N ALA A 206 -45.76 38.41 -9.43
CA ALA A 206 -46.25 39.10 -8.24
C ALA A 206 -47.72 39.53 -8.37
N PRO A 207 -48.49 39.54 -7.27
CA PRO A 207 -49.23 40.76 -6.91
C PRO A 207 -49.41 40.93 -5.37
N PRO A 208 -50.13 41.96 -4.88
CA PRO A 208 -49.77 43.37 -4.81
C PRO A 208 -49.57 43.86 -3.36
N VAL A 209 -49.06 45.09 -3.25
CA VAL A 209 -48.83 45.89 -2.03
C VAL A 209 -50.13 46.11 -1.24
N VAL A 210 -50.08 45.92 0.09
CA VAL A 210 -51.04 46.50 1.05
C VAL A 210 -50.28 47.03 2.28
N GLU A 211 -50.82 48.12 2.82
CA GLU A 211 -50.20 49.19 3.59
C GLU A 211 -49.71 48.85 5.01
N ALA A 212 -48.82 49.72 5.49
CA ALA A 212 -48.14 49.70 6.78
C ALA A 212 -49.05 49.90 8.00
N SER A 213 -48.62 49.34 9.13
CA SER A 213 -48.87 49.90 10.47
C SER A 213 -47.51 50.08 11.18
N PRO A 214 -47.20 51.28 11.73
CA PRO A 214 -45.91 51.56 12.34
C PRO A 214 -45.99 51.47 13.88
N SER A 215 -45.36 50.47 14.46
CA SER A 215 -44.93 50.45 15.87
C SER A 215 -44.02 49.24 16.01
N ASN A 216 -42.89 49.37 16.70
CA ASN A 216 -41.84 48.37 16.98
C ASN A 216 -40.49 48.57 16.25
N MET A 217 -40.07 49.82 16.01
CA MET A 217 -38.66 50.10 15.64
C MET A 217 -37.90 50.87 16.74
N ASP A 218 -38.58 51.60 17.62
CA ASP A 218 -37.97 52.25 18.78
C ASP A 218 -37.69 51.25 19.92
N ASP A 219 -38.58 50.29 20.19
CA ASP A 219 -38.37 49.27 21.25
C ASP A 219 -37.18 48.34 20.97
N MET A 220 -36.76 48.17 19.71
CA MET A 220 -35.61 47.32 19.35
C MET A 220 -34.27 48.06 19.42
N MET A 221 -34.27 49.40 19.37
CA MET A 221 -33.07 50.24 19.47
C MET A 221 -32.66 50.48 20.94
N ASP A 222 -33.63 50.51 21.86
CA ASP A 222 -33.36 50.70 23.30
C ASP A 222 -32.83 49.42 23.97
N ASP A 223 -33.27 48.24 23.53
CA ASP A 223 -32.78 46.95 24.06
C ASP A 223 -31.33 46.65 23.63
N PHE A 224 -30.95 47.10 22.43
CA PHE A 224 -29.57 46.99 21.94
C PHE A 224 -28.62 47.96 22.66
N SER A 225 -29.09 49.18 22.95
CA SER A 225 -28.32 50.20 23.64
C SER A 225 -28.09 49.88 25.12
N SER A 226 -29.05 49.23 25.78
CA SER A 226 -28.93 48.86 27.20
C SER A 226 -27.98 47.68 27.43
N ASN A 227 -27.98 46.70 26.52
CA ASN A 227 -27.13 45.50 26.65
C ASN A 227 -25.65 45.79 26.33
N MET A 228 -25.37 46.69 25.39
CA MET A 228 -23.99 47.10 25.06
C MET A 228 -23.33 47.94 26.17
N LEU A 229 -24.12 48.72 26.93
CA LEU A 229 -23.60 49.55 28.03
C LEU A 229 -23.33 48.73 29.32
N ALA A 230 -24.04 47.61 29.50
CA ALA A 230 -23.86 46.70 30.62
C ALA A 230 -22.59 45.85 30.51
N GLU A 231 -22.17 45.50 29.28
CA GLU A 231 -20.99 44.66 29.02
C GLU A 231 -19.67 45.45 29.12
N MET A 232 -19.67 46.77 28.91
CA MET A 232 -18.49 47.64 29.12
C MET A 232 -18.24 48.06 30.57
N SER A 233 -19.11 47.67 31.53
CA SER A 233 -18.98 48.03 32.95
C SER A 233 -18.54 46.87 33.86
N ALA A 234 -18.21 45.70 33.31
CA ALA A 234 -17.94 44.47 34.08
C ALA A 234 -16.52 43.89 33.95
N GLU A 235 -15.57 44.58 33.31
CA GLU A 235 -14.17 44.13 33.26
C GLU A 235 -13.21 45.30 33.57
N GLY A 236 -12.89 45.44 34.85
CA GLY A 236 -11.79 46.26 35.33
C GLY A 236 -10.64 45.38 35.82
N GLU A 237 -9.42 45.77 35.43
CA GLU A 237 -8.10 45.35 35.95
C GLU A 237 -7.58 44.03 35.34
N GLU A 238 -6.42 43.93 34.65
CA GLU A 238 -5.15 44.67 34.75
C GLU A 238 -4.46 44.79 33.36
N GLU A 239 -4.06 46.02 32.99
CA GLU A 239 -3.09 46.29 31.93
C GLU A 239 -1.68 46.46 32.55
N GLN A 240 -0.70 45.67 32.10
CA GLN A 240 0.71 46.05 32.20
C GLN A 240 1.32 46.23 30.80
N ASN A 241 1.45 47.50 30.46
CA ASN A 241 2.14 48.10 29.35
C ASN A 241 3.66 47.96 29.51
N VAL A 242 4.38 47.41 28.51
CA VAL A 242 5.79 47.76 28.29
C VAL A 242 6.09 47.89 26.80
N THR A 243 6.62 49.07 26.49
CA THR A 243 6.94 49.67 25.19
C THR A 243 8.26 49.13 24.60
N LEU A 244 8.32 48.99 23.28
CA LEU A 244 9.58 48.91 22.51
C LEU A 244 10.24 50.30 22.44
N PRO A 245 11.58 50.42 22.53
CA PRO A 245 12.32 50.76 21.31
C PRO A 245 13.78 50.26 21.26
N GLY A 246 14.38 50.29 20.07
CA GLY A 246 15.79 50.65 19.94
C GLY A 246 16.70 49.64 19.24
N SER A 247 16.74 49.75 17.92
CA SER A 247 17.88 49.38 17.07
C SER A 247 19.22 49.87 17.62
N ASN A 248 20.23 49.01 17.67
CA ASN A 248 21.62 49.45 17.51
C ASN A 248 22.36 48.53 16.52
N LEU A 249 22.76 49.16 15.42
CA LEU A 249 23.66 48.66 14.39
C LEU A 249 25.06 49.11 14.80
N GLU A 250 25.94 48.18 15.15
CA GLU A 250 27.38 48.43 15.03
C GLU A 250 28.12 47.18 14.56
N LYS A 251 28.86 47.42 13.48
CA LYS A 251 29.74 46.53 12.71
C LYS A 251 30.61 45.61 13.57
N GLN A 252 30.76 44.37 13.11
CA GLN A 252 32.10 43.82 12.90
C GLN A 252 32.12 42.81 11.75
N GLU A 253 33.24 42.86 11.04
CA GLU A 253 33.55 42.30 9.74
C GLU A 253 33.87 40.79 9.79
N SER A 254 33.68 40.14 8.63
CA SER A 254 34.44 39.00 8.09
C SER A 254 34.56 37.70 8.90
N GLU A 255 33.90 36.62 8.46
CA GLU A 255 34.51 35.54 7.66
C GLU A 255 33.45 34.48 7.27
N GLN A 256 33.56 34.01 6.03
CA GLN A 256 32.64 33.09 5.36
C GLN A 256 33.09 31.62 5.53
N PRO A 257 32.25 30.63 5.14
CA PRO A 257 32.23 29.29 5.71
C PRO A 257 33.28 28.34 5.11
N GLU A 258 33.89 27.50 5.96
CA GLU A 258 34.79 26.44 5.53
C GLU A 258 34.01 25.26 4.92
N HIS A 259 34.00 25.21 3.59
CA HIS A 259 33.82 23.99 2.81
C HIS A 259 35.12 23.17 2.84
N VAL A 260 35.09 22.00 3.46
CA VAL A 260 36.21 21.05 3.44
C VAL A 260 36.25 20.34 2.07
N PHE A 261 37.24 20.73 1.27
CA PHE A 261 37.62 20.14 -0.02
C PHE A 261 38.78 19.16 0.20
N VAL A 262 38.63 17.89 -0.18
CA VAL A 262 39.69 16.87 -0.09
C VAL A 262 40.53 16.90 -1.39
N PRO A 263 41.88 16.98 -1.32
CA PRO A 263 42.73 17.16 -2.50
C PRO A 263 43.14 15.82 -3.14
N LEU A 264 43.15 15.78 -4.48
CA LEU A 264 43.85 14.76 -5.27
C LEU A 264 45.34 15.15 -5.50
N PRO A 265 46.26 14.18 -5.62
CA PRO A 265 47.70 14.40 -5.86
C PRO A 265 48.06 14.75 -7.33
N PRO A 266 49.23 15.38 -7.58
CA PRO A 266 49.59 15.99 -8.87
C PRO A 266 50.37 15.09 -9.84
N SER A 267 50.21 15.43 -11.12
CA SER A 267 50.76 14.92 -12.38
C SER A 267 52.21 14.42 -12.45
N ALA A 268 52.43 13.41 -13.31
CA ALA A 268 53.62 13.31 -14.16
C ALA A 268 53.23 12.87 -15.58
N SER A 269 53.79 13.60 -16.55
CA SER A 269 53.43 13.70 -17.97
C SER A 269 53.86 12.53 -18.85
N GLN A 270 53.17 12.33 -19.99
CA GLN A 270 53.66 12.32 -21.39
C GLN A 270 52.67 11.56 -22.31
N GLY A 271 52.21 12.18 -23.40
CA GLY A 271 51.37 11.56 -24.45
C GLY A 271 52.20 10.91 -25.58
N PRO A 272 51.69 10.72 -26.81
CA PRO A 272 50.31 10.47 -27.26
C PRO A 272 50.19 9.17 -28.10
N SER A 273 48.99 8.58 -28.20
CA SER A 273 48.64 7.69 -29.32
C SER A 273 47.13 7.45 -29.39
N SER A 274 46.49 7.98 -30.43
CA SER A 274 45.10 7.67 -30.81
C SER A 274 44.98 6.25 -31.37
N PRO A 275 43.87 5.56 -31.10
CA PRO A 275 43.05 5.05 -32.21
C PRO A 275 41.54 5.26 -32.05
N GLN A 276 40.90 5.27 -33.23
CA GLN A 276 39.53 5.64 -33.59
C GLN A 276 38.47 4.56 -33.25
N PRO A 277 37.19 4.93 -33.03
CA PRO A 277 36.09 4.00 -32.75
C PRO A 277 35.50 3.29 -34.00
N PRO A 278 34.97 2.05 -33.87
CA PRO A 278 34.40 1.27 -34.96
C PRO A 278 32.94 1.63 -35.32
N GLN A 279 32.63 1.61 -36.62
CA GLN A 279 31.29 1.74 -37.21
C GLN A 279 30.65 0.36 -37.50
N PRO A 280 29.29 0.29 -37.53
CA PRO A 280 28.51 -0.94 -37.76
C PRO A 280 28.31 -1.29 -39.26
N PRO A 281 27.99 -2.56 -39.63
CA PRO A 281 27.87 -2.97 -41.04
C PRO A 281 26.42 -3.13 -41.53
N ALA A 282 26.17 -2.78 -42.80
CA ALA A 282 25.09 -3.26 -43.71
C ALA A 282 25.36 -2.73 -45.15
N PRO A 283 24.72 -3.23 -46.23
CA PRO A 283 24.47 -4.63 -46.64
C PRO A 283 24.77 -4.92 -48.15
N ALA A 284 24.75 -6.22 -48.50
CA ALA A 284 24.29 -6.86 -49.76
C ALA A 284 25.10 -6.85 -51.11
N ALA A 285 24.94 -8.02 -51.78
CA ALA A 285 25.08 -8.40 -53.20
C ALA A 285 26.49 -8.72 -53.75
N ALA A 286 26.74 -9.76 -54.56
CA ALA A 286 26.02 -10.96 -55.00
C ALA A 286 26.98 -11.79 -55.92
N ILE A 287 26.77 -13.12 -55.97
CA ILE A 287 26.98 -14.03 -57.12
C ILE A 287 28.34 -14.81 -57.27
N GLU A 288 28.19 -16.14 -57.11
CA GLU A 288 28.64 -17.28 -57.94
C GLU A 288 29.81 -18.24 -57.57
N ASN A 289 29.39 -19.52 -57.51
CA ASN A 289 30.03 -20.78 -57.93
C ASN A 289 30.80 -21.65 -56.91
N SER A 290 30.05 -22.63 -56.39
CA SER A 290 30.29 -24.08 -56.45
C SER A 290 31.66 -24.63 -56.06
N ALA A 291 31.75 -25.14 -54.83
CA ALA A 291 32.44 -26.39 -54.50
C ALA A 291 31.95 -26.90 -53.14
N ASP A 292 31.69 -28.21 -53.06
CA ASP A 292 31.24 -28.99 -51.90
C ASP A 292 31.83 -28.55 -50.55
N VAL A 293 30.94 -28.22 -49.60
CA VAL A 293 31.25 -28.18 -48.16
C VAL A 293 30.28 -29.15 -47.47
N PRO A 294 30.75 -30.10 -46.65
CA PRO A 294 29.88 -31.08 -46.01
C PRO A 294 28.95 -30.36 -45.05
N VAL A 295 27.65 -30.63 -45.17
CA VAL A 295 26.63 -30.19 -44.21
C VAL A 295 27.03 -30.70 -42.82
N PRO A 296 27.26 -29.83 -41.81
CA PRO A 296 27.43 -30.28 -40.44
C PRO A 296 26.11 -30.93 -39.99
N GLU A 297 26.21 -32.13 -39.42
CA GLU A 297 25.07 -32.79 -38.77
C GLU A 297 24.43 -31.81 -37.78
N PRO A 298 23.09 -31.63 -37.80
CA PRO A 298 22.43 -30.76 -36.85
C PRO A 298 22.70 -31.32 -35.45
N ILE A 299 23.37 -30.51 -34.62
CA ILE A 299 23.47 -30.74 -33.19
C ILE A 299 22.02 -30.90 -32.70
N PRO A 300 21.63 -32.06 -32.12
CA PRO A 300 20.28 -32.23 -31.61
C PRO A 300 20.01 -31.11 -30.62
N GLU A 301 18.94 -30.34 -30.86
CA GLU A 301 18.43 -29.39 -29.88
C GLU A 301 18.30 -30.14 -28.54
N PRO A 302 18.78 -29.58 -27.42
CA PRO A 302 18.54 -30.19 -26.13
C PRO A 302 17.03 -30.34 -25.98
N GLU A 303 16.56 -31.57 -25.81
CA GLU A 303 15.16 -31.84 -25.45
C GLU A 303 14.80 -30.87 -24.31
N PRO A 304 13.65 -30.17 -24.37
CA PRO A 304 13.26 -29.31 -23.28
C PRO A 304 13.23 -30.16 -22.01
N GLU A 305 14.16 -29.89 -21.09
CA GLU A 305 14.21 -30.57 -19.80
C GLU A 305 12.83 -30.40 -19.17
N MET A 306 12.05 -31.48 -19.11
CA MET A 306 10.74 -31.47 -18.45
C MET A 306 10.96 -30.90 -17.05
N SER A 307 10.16 -29.90 -16.66
CA SER A 307 10.25 -29.32 -15.32
C SER A 307 10.18 -30.44 -14.29
N ASP A 308 10.95 -30.31 -13.19
CA ASP A 308 10.92 -31.28 -12.09
C ASP A 308 9.48 -31.55 -11.61
N ILE A 309 8.62 -30.52 -11.63
CA ILE A 309 7.19 -30.65 -11.29
C ILE A 309 6.41 -31.42 -12.35
N GLU A 310 6.71 -31.24 -13.64
CA GLU A 310 6.04 -32.00 -14.70
C GLU A 310 6.36 -33.49 -14.60
N ARG A 311 7.61 -33.85 -14.26
CA ARG A 311 8.02 -35.24 -14.03
C ARG A 311 7.29 -35.84 -12.84
N GLU A 312 7.27 -35.14 -11.70
CA GLU A 312 6.54 -35.59 -10.50
C GLU A 312 5.04 -35.75 -10.77
N PHE A 313 4.44 -34.83 -11.54
CA PHE A 313 3.02 -34.87 -11.89
C PHE A 313 2.68 -36.09 -12.74
N ARG A 314 3.49 -36.35 -13.78
CA ARG A 314 3.32 -37.51 -14.65
C ARG A 314 3.52 -38.82 -13.90
N GLU A 315 4.48 -38.89 -12.99
CA GLU A 315 4.73 -40.07 -12.14
C GLU A 315 3.55 -40.33 -11.19
N LEU A 316 3.01 -39.29 -10.54
CA LEU A 316 1.83 -39.43 -9.68
C LEU A 316 0.61 -39.92 -10.46
N VAL A 317 0.27 -39.28 -11.57
CA VAL A 317 -0.92 -39.61 -12.35
C VAL A 317 -0.80 -41.00 -12.98
N SER A 318 0.35 -41.33 -13.58
CA SER A 318 0.57 -42.68 -14.14
C SER A 318 0.59 -43.76 -13.05
N GLY A 319 1.13 -43.47 -11.87
CA GLY A 319 1.11 -44.36 -10.73
C GLY A 319 -0.32 -44.66 -10.26
N LEU A 320 -1.16 -43.64 -10.15
CA LEU A 320 -2.56 -43.80 -9.75
C LEU A 320 -3.38 -44.55 -10.82
N LEU A 321 -3.22 -44.22 -12.10
CA LEU A 321 -3.87 -44.95 -13.20
C LEU A 321 -3.40 -46.42 -13.26
N ALA A 322 -2.11 -46.69 -13.03
CA ALA A 322 -1.57 -48.05 -12.98
C ALA A 322 -2.11 -48.87 -11.79
N THR A 323 -2.49 -48.22 -10.69
CA THR A 323 -3.17 -48.88 -9.57
C THR A 323 -4.66 -49.15 -9.81
N GLY A 324 -5.19 -48.76 -10.98
CA GLY A 324 -6.58 -49.00 -11.39
C GLY A 324 -7.57 -47.97 -10.86
N ILE A 325 -7.08 -46.80 -10.42
CA ILE A 325 -7.92 -45.67 -9.99
C ILE A 325 -8.46 -44.97 -11.24
N GLU A 326 -9.77 -44.72 -11.30
CA GLU A 326 -10.37 -44.04 -12.45
C GLU A 326 -9.92 -42.56 -12.53
N PRO A 327 -9.81 -41.97 -13.73
CA PRO A 327 -9.38 -40.57 -13.89
C PRO A 327 -10.16 -39.56 -13.04
N SER A 328 -11.46 -39.79 -12.81
CA SER A 328 -12.27 -38.94 -11.93
C SER A 328 -11.84 -39.01 -10.46
N GLU A 329 -11.40 -40.18 -9.98
CA GLU A 329 -10.97 -40.40 -8.60
C GLU A 329 -9.54 -39.90 -8.36
N VAL A 330 -8.71 -39.80 -9.42
CA VAL A 330 -7.36 -39.20 -9.34
C VAL A 330 -7.42 -37.75 -8.86
N MET A 331 -8.48 -37.01 -9.23
CA MET A 331 -8.67 -35.62 -8.81
C MET A 331 -9.04 -35.47 -7.34
N ASP A 332 -9.58 -36.52 -6.72
CA ASP A 332 -9.99 -36.55 -5.32
C ASP A 332 -8.84 -36.99 -4.37
N ASP A 333 -7.67 -37.35 -4.92
CA ASP A 333 -6.50 -37.73 -4.11
C ASP A 333 -5.88 -36.49 -3.44
N PRO A 334 -5.58 -36.51 -2.12
CA PRO A 334 -4.94 -35.40 -1.43
C PRO A 334 -3.59 -34.95 -2.02
N ARG A 335 -2.89 -35.83 -2.74
CA ARG A 335 -1.62 -35.55 -3.42
C ARG A 335 -1.82 -34.79 -4.73
N TRP A 336 -2.98 -34.92 -5.36
CA TRP A 336 -3.36 -34.18 -6.57
C TRP A 336 -3.49 -32.68 -6.29
N GLU A 337 -4.13 -32.31 -5.18
CA GLU A 337 -4.25 -30.90 -4.76
C GLU A 337 -2.86 -30.29 -4.46
N ASP A 338 -2.00 -31.01 -3.74
CA ASP A 338 -0.65 -30.52 -3.42
C ASP A 338 0.20 -30.29 -4.68
N ILE A 339 0.22 -31.26 -5.61
CA ILE A 339 1.02 -31.14 -6.82
C ILE A 339 0.45 -30.12 -7.81
N SER A 340 -0.88 -29.97 -7.88
CA SER A 340 -1.51 -28.96 -8.73
C SER A 340 -1.28 -27.55 -8.20
N GLU A 341 -1.24 -27.36 -6.88
CA GLU A 341 -0.85 -26.09 -6.27
C GLU A 341 0.63 -25.76 -6.55
N ARG A 342 1.53 -26.76 -6.46
CA ARG A 342 2.97 -26.60 -6.77
C ARG A 342 3.19 -26.28 -8.26
N ALA A 343 2.48 -26.97 -9.14
CA ALA A 343 2.48 -26.72 -10.59
C ALA A 343 1.98 -25.33 -10.95
N ALA A 344 0.84 -24.91 -10.42
CA ALA A 344 0.32 -23.56 -10.63
C ALA A 344 1.29 -22.48 -10.12
N ALA A 345 2.06 -22.78 -9.07
CA ALA A 345 3.07 -21.88 -8.52
C ALA A 345 4.32 -21.73 -9.43
N GLU A 346 4.63 -22.72 -10.26
CA GLU A 346 5.68 -22.65 -11.29
C GLU A 346 5.15 -22.21 -12.66
N GLY A 347 3.84 -21.95 -12.78
CA GLY A 347 3.21 -21.61 -14.05
C GLY A 347 3.01 -22.82 -14.98
N PHE A 348 3.07 -24.04 -14.44
CA PHE A 348 2.78 -25.28 -15.16
C PHE A 348 1.27 -25.60 -15.06
N GLU A 349 0.61 -25.72 -16.21
CA GLU A 349 -0.80 -26.14 -16.26
C GLU A 349 -0.91 -27.67 -16.25
N THR A 350 -1.48 -28.22 -15.17
CA THR A 350 -1.62 -29.67 -14.99
C THR A 350 -2.73 -30.29 -15.83
N TRP A 351 -3.74 -29.51 -16.21
CA TRP A 351 -4.95 -30.02 -16.89
C TRP A 351 -4.70 -30.60 -18.29
N PRO A 352 -3.94 -29.94 -19.19
CA PRO A 352 -3.64 -30.50 -20.52
C PRO A 352 -2.84 -31.81 -20.43
N VAL A 353 -1.88 -31.88 -19.50
CA VAL A 353 -1.03 -33.06 -19.30
C VAL A 353 -1.82 -34.22 -18.70
N PHE A 354 -2.74 -33.92 -17.77
CA PHE A 354 -3.65 -34.91 -17.22
C PHE A 354 -4.54 -35.55 -18.30
N LEU A 355 -5.14 -34.73 -19.17
CA LEU A 355 -5.97 -35.24 -20.26
C LEU A 355 -5.18 -36.12 -21.23
N GLN A 356 -3.91 -35.77 -21.47
CA GLN A 356 -3.01 -36.60 -22.29
C GLN A 356 -2.74 -37.96 -21.65
N LEU A 357 -2.54 -38.02 -20.32
CA LEU A 357 -2.28 -39.26 -19.58
C LEU A 357 -3.54 -40.11 -19.39
N ALA A 358 -4.69 -39.48 -19.15
CA ALA A 358 -5.97 -40.17 -18.96
C ALA A 358 -6.55 -40.73 -20.28
N ALA A 359 -6.09 -40.23 -21.43
CA ALA A 359 -6.46 -40.72 -22.75
C ALA A 359 -5.54 -41.86 -23.26
N MET A 360 -4.49 -42.19 -22.51
CA MET A 360 -3.49 -43.21 -22.84
C MET A 360 -3.86 -44.54 -22.18
#